data_AF-A0A2C1K6T6-F1
#
_entry.id   AF-A0A2C1K6T6-F1
#
_cell.length_a   1.000
_cell.length_b   1.000
_cell.length_c   1.000
_cell.angle_alpha   90.00
_cell.angle_beta   90.00
_cell.angle_gamma   90.00
#
_symmetry.space_group_name_H-M   'P 1'
#
loop_
_entity.id
_entity.type
_entity.pdbx_description
1 polymer ?
#
loop_
_entity_poly.entity_id
_entity_poly.type
_entity_poly.pdbx_seq_one_letter_code
_entity_poly.pdbx_strand_id
1 'polypeptide(L)'
;MKEFDGHKKGENHRGGGHKGRRHHSGAQTFRRGRALEFLDRLHVKRTTLKQQLDAPEFQEIRQVVLGELKAIELTIDEYTRHFELNEDAKLTRK
;
A
#
# COMPACT_ATOMS: atom_id res chain seq x y z
N MET A 1 38.33 -25.96 -56.02
CA MET A 1 37.39 -25.53 -57.09
C MET A 1 36.02 -26.09 -56.77
N LYS A 2 34.98 -25.26 -56.93
CA LYS A 2 33.56 -25.54 -57.28
C LYS A 2 32.80 -26.79 -56.77
N GLU A 3 31.50 -26.76 -56.45
CA GLU A 3 30.53 -25.72 -56.00
C GLU A 3 29.09 -26.32 -56.03
N PHE A 4 28.24 -26.03 -55.02
CA PHE A 4 26.73 -26.05 -54.99
C PHE A 4 25.96 -27.32 -55.46
N ASP A 5 24.69 -27.59 -55.12
CA ASP A 5 23.70 -27.04 -54.14
C ASP A 5 23.02 -28.27 -53.42
N GLY A 6 21.92 -28.26 -52.66
CA GLY A 6 20.91 -27.23 -52.38
C GLY A 6 19.67 -27.73 -51.61
N HIS A 7 18.63 -26.88 -51.58
CA HIS A 7 17.27 -27.08 -51.01
C HIS A 7 17.12 -27.29 -49.49
N LYS A 8 16.10 -26.78 -48.78
CA LYS A 8 15.27 -25.54 -48.72
C LYS A 8 14.00 -25.87 -47.91
N LYS A 9 13.65 -25.03 -46.91
CA LYS A 9 12.37 -25.00 -46.14
C LYS A 9 12.02 -26.28 -45.34
N GLY A 10 11.30 -26.23 -44.20
CA GLY A 10 10.88 -25.09 -43.38
C GLY A 10 9.47 -25.22 -42.81
N GLU A 11 9.32 -25.48 -41.51
CA GLU A 11 8.09 -25.35 -40.71
C GLU A 11 8.51 -25.04 -39.25
N ASN A 12 8.16 -23.93 -38.60
CA ASN A 12 6.85 -23.35 -38.23
C ASN A 12 6.10 -24.04 -37.08
N HIS A 13 6.33 -23.52 -35.86
CA HIS A 13 5.33 -23.24 -34.82
C HIS A 13 4.32 -24.34 -34.37
N ARG A 14 4.37 -24.73 -33.07
CA ARG A 14 3.34 -24.38 -32.04
C ARG A 14 3.54 -25.12 -30.70
N GLY A 15 3.16 -24.46 -29.60
CA GLY A 15 3.23 -24.95 -28.21
C GLY A 15 4.12 -24.06 -27.34
N GLY A 16 3.63 -23.05 -26.61
CA GLY A 16 2.27 -22.81 -26.14
C GLY A 16 2.07 -23.49 -24.77
N GLY A 17 2.11 -22.78 -23.63
CA GLY A 17 2.28 -21.34 -23.45
C GLY A 17 2.53 -20.94 -21.98
N HIS A 18 2.06 -19.75 -21.60
CA HIS A 18 2.01 -19.22 -20.21
C HIS A 18 3.34 -18.79 -19.54
N LYS A 19 4.12 -17.93 -20.22
CA LYS A 19 5.06 -17.04 -19.52
C LYS A 19 4.30 -16.05 -18.60
N GLY A 20 4.36 -16.29 -17.29
CA GLY A 20 4.51 -15.25 -16.25
C GLY A 20 3.45 -14.14 -16.14
N ARG A 21 2.17 -14.47 -15.86
CA ARG A 21 1.13 -13.46 -15.53
C ARG A 21 0.26 -13.78 -14.30
N ARG A 22 0.89 -14.13 -13.15
CA ARG A 22 0.17 -14.34 -11.87
C ARG A 22 0.82 -13.74 -10.60
N HIS A 23 1.85 -12.89 -10.72
CA HIS A 23 2.63 -12.40 -9.56
C HIS A 23 2.45 -10.91 -9.17
N HIS A 24 1.50 -10.17 -9.74
CA HIS A 24 1.31 -8.74 -9.40
C HIS A 24 0.27 -8.46 -8.31
N SER A 25 -0.78 -9.28 -8.18
CA SER A 25 -1.88 -9.02 -7.23
C SER A 25 -1.46 -9.13 -5.75
N GLY A 26 -0.72 -10.18 -5.37
CA GLY A 26 -0.32 -10.42 -3.98
C GLY A 26 0.59 -9.35 -3.38
N ALA A 27 1.41 -8.68 -4.19
CA ALA A 27 2.26 -7.59 -3.74
C ALA A 27 1.44 -6.32 -3.42
N GLN A 28 0.35 -6.07 -4.16
CA GLN A 28 -0.54 -4.93 -3.93
C GLN A 28 -1.39 -5.14 -2.68
N THR A 29 -1.94 -6.33 -2.46
CA THR A 29 -2.71 -6.65 -1.25
C THR A 29 -1.84 -6.63 0.01
N PHE A 30 -0.60 -7.15 -0.05
CA PHE A 30 0.34 -7.04 1.07
C PHE A 30 0.68 -5.58 1.40
N ARG A 31 0.98 -4.75 0.40
CA ARG A 31 1.23 -3.30 0.59
C ARG A 31 0.03 -2.61 1.24
N ARG A 32 -1.20 -2.85 0.76
CA ARG A 32 -2.41 -2.28 1.37
C ARG A 32 -2.63 -2.76 2.80
N GLY A 33 -2.38 -4.04 3.09
CA GLY A 33 -2.49 -4.60 4.44
C GLY A 33 -1.50 -3.96 5.42
N ARG A 34 -0.23 -3.82 5.02
CA ARG A 34 0.79 -3.13 5.82
C ARG A 34 0.49 -1.63 5.99
N ALA A 35 -0.14 -1.00 5.00
CA ALA A 35 -0.56 0.39 5.10
C ALA A 35 -1.71 0.58 6.11
N LEU A 36 -2.72 -0.30 6.08
CA LEU A 36 -3.79 -0.32 7.10
C LEU A 36 -3.23 -0.53 8.52
N GLU A 37 -2.36 -1.51 8.71
CA GLU A 37 -1.75 -1.78 10.02
C GLU A 37 -0.94 -0.59 10.56
N PHE A 38 -0.33 0.21 9.68
CA PHE A 38 0.34 1.45 10.10
C PHE A 38 -0.66 2.56 10.44
N LEU A 39 -1.72 2.72 9.65
CA LEU A 39 -2.81 3.66 9.91
C LEU A 39 -3.49 3.38 11.26
N ASP A 40 -3.73 2.11 11.60
CA ASP A 40 -4.28 1.72 12.90
C ASP A 40 -3.38 2.16 14.07
N ARG A 41 -2.05 2.06 13.93
CA ARG A 41 -1.09 2.56 14.94
C ARG A 41 -1.16 4.08 15.08
N LEU A 42 -1.41 4.83 14.00
CA LEU A 42 -1.63 6.28 14.07
C LEU A 42 -2.94 6.60 14.79
N HIS A 43 -4.03 5.85 14.55
CA HIS A 43 -5.29 6.00 15.26
C HIS A 43 -5.16 5.70 16.77
N VAL A 44 -4.36 4.71 17.17
CA VAL A 44 -4.04 4.46 18.58
C VAL A 44 -3.32 5.66 19.18
N LYS A 45 -2.24 6.17 18.55
CA LYS A 45 -1.53 7.37 19.02
C LYS A 45 -2.44 8.59 19.17
N ARG A 46 -3.28 8.86 18.16
CA ARG A 46 -4.28 9.93 18.18
C ARG A 46 -5.23 9.80 19.39
N THR A 47 -5.66 8.58 19.69
CA THR A 47 -6.56 8.30 20.83
C THR A 47 -5.85 8.54 22.16
N THR A 48 -4.62 8.07 22.32
CA THR A 48 -3.79 8.34 23.51
C THR A 48 -3.54 9.83 23.71
N LEU A 49 -3.18 10.57 22.66
CA LEU A 49 -2.96 12.02 22.74
C LEU A 49 -4.24 12.77 23.15
N LYS A 50 -5.42 12.33 22.69
CA LYS A 50 -6.70 12.90 23.16
C LYS A 50 -6.94 12.63 24.64
N GLN A 51 -6.71 11.41 25.12
CA GLN A 51 -6.81 11.07 26.55
C GLN A 51 -5.86 11.92 27.40
N GLN A 52 -4.64 12.19 26.91
CA GLN A 52 -3.68 13.07 27.59
C GLN A 52 -4.15 14.53 27.68
N LEU A 53 -4.95 15.04 26.71
CA LEU A 53 -5.47 16.42 26.77
C LEU A 53 -6.52 16.65 27.87
N ASP A 54 -7.17 15.57 28.31
CA ASP A 54 -8.19 15.56 29.37
C ASP A 54 -7.59 15.19 30.75
N ALA A 55 -6.36 14.66 30.78
CA ALA A 55 -5.69 14.19 31.97
C ALA A 55 -4.89 15.32 32.68
N PRO A 56 -5.07 15.52 34.00
CA PRO A 56 -4.54 16.69 34.71
C PRO A 56 -3.01 16.76 34.74
N GLU A 57 -2.33 15.62 34.75
CA GLU A 57 -0.86 15.51 34.77
C GLU A 57 -0.18 16.04 33.50
N PHE A 58 -0.93 16.30 32.42
CA PHE A 58 -0.43 16.88 31.17
C PHE A 58 -0.76 18.37 31.00
N GLN A 59 -1.41 19.03 31.98
CA GLN A 59 -1.82 20.45 31.87
C GLN A 59 -0.66 21.39 31.52
N GLU A 60 0.50 21.25 32.20
CA GLU A 60 1.67 22.11 31.96
C GLU A 60 2.23 21.99 30.53
N ILE A 61 2.09 20.82 29.91
CA ILE A 61 2.56 20.55 28.54
C ILE A 61 1.43 20.47 27.51
N ARG A 62 0.22 20.93 27.85
CA ARG A 62 -0.98 20.77 27.02
C ARG A 62 -0.84 21.35 25.61
N GLN A 63 -0.07 22.42 25.43
CA GLN A 63 0.23 22.98 24.10
C GLN A 63 1.13 22.07 23.25
N VAL A 64 2.05 21.34 23.88
CA VAL A 64 2.90 20.35 23.20
C VAL A 64 2.04 19.17 22.74
N VAL A 65 1.18 18.64 23.62
CA VAL A 65 0.24 17.54 23.29
C VAL A 65 -0.74 17.95 22.19
N LEU A 66 -1.24 19.20 22.19
CA LEU A 66 -2.05 19.74 21.09
C LEU A 66 -1.29 19.82 19.77
N GLY A 67 -0.01 20.19 19.81
CA GLY A 67 0.86 20.22 18.64
C GLY A 67 1.10 18.82 18.05
N GLU A 68 1.42 17.85 18.91
CA GLU A 68 1.62 16.46 18.51
C GLU A 68 0.34 15.82 17.96
N LEU A 69 -0.83 16.07 18.59
CA LEU A 69 -2.12 15.59 18.09
C LEU A 69 -2.40 16.11 16.67
N LYS A 70 -2.17 17.41 16.42
CA LYS A 70 -2.32 18.00 15.07
C LYS A 70 -1.36 17.39 14.06
N ALA A 71 -0.11 17.12 14.46
CA ALA A 71 0.88 16.48 13.58
C ALA A 71 0.47 15.04 13.22
N ILE A 72 -0.06 14.27 14.18
CA ILE A 72 -0.58 12.92 13.94
C ILE A 72 -1.83 12.95 13.06
N GLU A 73 -2.77 13.88 13.28
CA GLU A 73 -3.97 14.03 12.44
C GLU A 73 -3.62 14.42 10.99
N LEU A 74 -2.70 15.38 10.78
CA LEU A 74 -2.19 15.71 9.45
C LEU A 74 -1.51 14.49 8.78
N THR A 75 -0.68 13.76 9.53
CA THR A 75 -0.01 12.53 9.02
C THR A 75 -1.04 11.49 8.59
N ILE A 76 -2.13 11.30 9.36
CA ILE A 76 -3.23 10.39 9.01
C ILE A 76 -3.88 10.80 7.68
N ASP A 77 -4.21 12.08 7.52
CA ASP A 77 -4.87 12.60 6.31
C ASP A 77 -3.97 12.48 5.07
N GLU A 78 -2.68 12.80 5.20
CA GLU A 78 -1.70 12.65 4.12
C GLU A 78 -1.46 11.18 3.75
N TYR A 79 -1.29 10.31 4.76
CA TYR A 79 -1.05 8.89 4.57
C TYR A 79 -2.25 8.18 3.92
N THR A 80 -3.47 8.49 4.38
CA THR A 80 -4.72 7.94 3.84
C THR A 80 -4.90 8.32 2.37
N ARG A 81 -4.59 9.57 1.99
CA ARG A 81 -4.58 10.03 0.60
C ARG A 81 -3.48 9.35 -0.23
N HIS A 82 -2.25 9.27 0.29
CA HIS A 82 -1.10 8.69 -0.42
C HIS A 82 -1.28 7.20 -0.76
N PHE A 83 -1.94 6.44 0.11
CA PHE A 83 -2.20 5.01 -0.07
C PHE A 83 -3.63 4.69 -0.54
N GLU A 84 -4.42 5.70 -0.93
CA GLU A 84 -5.81 5.55 -1.39
C GLU A 84 -6.67 4.69 -0.45
N LEU A 85 -6.52 4.88 0.87
CA LEU A 85 -7.06 3.95 1.88
C LEU A 85 -8.55 4.14 2.16
N ASN A 86 -9.19 5.18 1.59
CA ASN A 86 -10.58 5.58 1.79
C ASN A 86 -11.58 4.41 1.78
N GLU A 87 -12.63 4.55 2.61
CA GLU A 87 -13.61 3.50 2.90
C GLU A 87 -14.45 3.06 1.68
N ASP A 88 -14.47 3.81 0.57
CA ASP A 88 -15.19 3.48 -0.67
C ASP A 88 -14.82 2.10 -1.23
N ALA A 89 -13.60 1.64 -0.96
CA ALA A 89 -13.13 0.29 -1.33
C ALA A 89 -13.75 -0.86 -0.48
N LYS A 90 -14.48 -0.57 0.60
CA LYS A 90 -15.16 -1.61 1.41
C LYS A 90 -16.56 -1.97 0.90
N LEU A 91 -17.19 -1.14 0.06
CA LEU A 91 -18.56 -1.35 -0.41
C LEU A 91 -18.69 -2.35 -1.58
N THR A 92 -17.62 -3.09 -1.92
CA THR A 92 -17.60 -4.09 -3.01
C THR A 92 -17.28 -5.51 -2.53
N ARG A 93 -17.80 -5.90 -1.36
CA ARG A 93 -18.05 -7.31 -1.02
C ARG A 93 -19.56 -7.56 -1.01
N LYS A 94 -20.02 -8.20 -2.08
CA LYS A 94 -21.39 -8.66 -2.30
C LYS A 94 -21.44 -10.18 -2.12
#